data_AF-A0A524B012-F1
#
_entry.id   AF-A0A524B012-F1
#
_cell.length_a   1.000
_cell.length_b   1.000
_cell.length_c   1.000
_cell.angle_alpha   90.00
_cell.angle_beta   90.00
_cell.angle_gamma   90.00
#
_symmetry.space_group_name_H-M   'P 1'
#
loop_
_entity.id
_entity.type
_entity.pdbx_description
1 polymer ?
#
loop_
_entity_poly.entity_id
_entity_poly.type
_entity_poly.pdbx_seq_one_letter_code
_entity_poly.pdbx_strand_id
1 'polypeptide(L)'
;MGIDSGLPDFRGPGGFWAVYPALAKARMDFTRIANPSAFASDPELAWGFYGHRLQLYRDTLPHAGFARLLALGQQLPHGLRVFTSNVDGQFQKADFSTASVCEVHGSIHHLQCTENCKGRIWPADGFLPRVDTSSCRLLNEPKNLS
;
A
#
# COMPACT_ATOMS: atom_id res chain seq x y z
N MET A 1 11.12 -7.58 6.26
CA MET A 1 10.10 -7.21 7.26
C MET A 1 8.67 -7.20 6.71
N GLY A 2 8.39 -6.58 5.54
CA GLY A 2 7.06 -6.72 4.92
C GLY A 2 6.72 -8.18 4.59
N ILE A 3 7.65 -8.89 3.96
CA ILE A 3 7.52 -10.33 3.65
C ILE A 3 7.32 -11.18 4.91
N ASP A 4 8.05 -10.86 5.98
CA ASP A 4 7.94 -11.55 7.27
C ASP A 4 6.61 -11.26 8.00
N SER A 5 5.89 -10.21 7.57
CA SER A 5 4.51 -9.93 8.01
C SER A 5 3.47 -10.67 7.15
N GLY A 6 3.89 -11.61 6.30
CA GLY A 6 3.02 -12.33 5.38
C GLY A 6 2.68 -11.58 4.10
N LEU A 7 3.30 -10.41 3.85
CA LEU A 7 3.05 -9.67 2.61
C LEU A 7 3.83 -10.30 1.45
N PRO A 8 3.17 -10.60 0.33
CA PRO A 8 3.82 -11.22 -0.81
C PRO A 8 4.90 -10.30 -1.39
N ASP A 9 6.03 -10.87 -1.81
CA ASP A 9 6.99 -10.13 -2.63
C ASP A 9 6.39 -9.90 -4.01
N PHE A 10 5.96 -8.67 -4.27
CA PHE A 10 5.35 -8.27 -5.53
C PHE A 10 6.35 -8.24 -6.70
N ARG A 11 7.65 -8.40 -6.45
CA ARG A 11 8.69 -8.42 -7.49
C ARG A 11 8.97 -9.82 -8.05
N GLY A 12 8.50 -10.87 -7.37
CA GLY A 12 8.58 -12.24 -7.87
C GLY A 12 7.38 -12.61 -8.76
N PRO A 13 7.57 -13.25 -9.93
CA PRO A 13 6.47 -13.66 -10.81
C PRO A 13 5.40 -14.51 -10.11
N GLY A 14 5.81 -15.37 -9.17
CA GLY A 14 4.90 -16.22 -8.40
C GLY A 14 4.12 -15.48 -7.31
N GLY A 15 4.74 -14.52 -6.62
CA GLY A 15 4.14 -13.79 -5.51
C GLY A 15 3.08 -12.79 -5.97
N PHE A 16 3.38 -12.03 -7.02
CA PHE A 16 2.44 -11.07 -7.60
C PHE A 16 1.21 -11.76 -8.21
N TRP A 17 1.39 -12.79 -9.04
CA TRP A 17 0.28 -13.47 -9.72
C TRP A 17 -0.60 -14.30 -8.79
N ALA A 18 -0.05 -14.85 -7.70
CA ALA A 18 -0.85 -15.54 -6.69
C ALA A 18 -1.85 -14.60 -6.00
N VAL A 19 -1.49 -13.33 -5.84
CA VAL A 19 -2.27 -12.32 -5.09
C VAL A 19 -3.22 -11.57 -6.01
N TYR A 20 -2.88 -11.48 -7.30
CA TYR A 20 -3.73 -10.89 -8.33
C TYR A 20 -4.03 -11.90 -9.46
N PRO A 21 -4.87 -12.93 -9.21
CA PRO A 21 -5.21 -13.92 -10.23
C PRO A 21 -5.77 -13.30 -11.52
N ALA A 22 -6.54 -12.20 -11.41
CA ALA A 22 -7.05 -11.49 -12.58
C ALA A 22 -5.93 -10.89 -13.46
N LEU A 23 -4.92 -10.28 -12.83
CA LEU A 23 -3.79 -9.69 -13.54
C LEU A 23 -2.90 -10.78 -14.15
N ALA A 24 -2.76 -11.91 -13.46
CA ALA A 24 -2.09 -13.10 -13.98
C ALA A 24 -2.79 -13.63 -15.24
N LYS A 25 -4.12 -13.77 -15.22
CA LYS A 25 -4.93 -14.17 -16.40
C LYS A 25 -4.75 -13.18 -17.56
N ALA A 26 -4.70 -11.89 -17.27
CA ALA A 26 -4.49 -10.84 -18.27
C ALA A 26 -3.03 -10.71 -18.75
N ARG A 27 -2.09 -11.50 -18.18
CA ARG A 27 -0.64 -11.35 -18.39
C ARG A 27 -0.15 -9.91 -18.18
N MET A 28 -0.77 -9.22 -17.23
CA MET A 28 -0.41 -7.85 -16.87
C MET A 28 0.68 -7.92 -15.79
N ASP A 29 1.83 -7.32 -16.07
CA ASP A 29 2.90 -7.20 -15.07
C ASP A 29 2.61 -6.09 -14.06
N PHE A 30 3.35 -6.11 -12.94
CA PHE A 30 3.22 -5.12 -11.87
C PHE A 30 3.47 -3.70 -12.37
N THR A 31 4.47 -3.48 -13.22
CA THR A 31 4.84 -2.15 -13.71
C THR A 31 3.77 -1.50 -14.58
N ARG A 32 3.00 -2.31 -15.30
CA ARG A 32 1.92 -1.86 -16.16
C ARG A 32 0.72 -1.36 -15.36
N ILE A 33 0.37 -2.03 -14.26
CA ILE A 33 -0.75 -1.61 -13.40
C ILE A 33 -0.34 -0.58 -12.35
N ALA A 34 0.90 -0.62 -11.86
CA ALA A 34 1.44 0.35 -10.90
C ALA A 34 1.90 1.65 -11.61
N ASN A 35 1.06 2.17 -12.51
CA ASN A 35 1.32 3.36 -13.32
C ASN A 35 0.13 4.34 -13.17
N PRO A 36 0.37 5.64 -12.92
CA PRO A 36 -0.69 6.64 -12.88
C PRO A 36 -1.59 6.65 -14.11
N SER A 37 -1.07 6.32 -15.30
CA SER A 37 -1.87 6.26 -16.53
C SER A 37 -3.00 5.23 -16.47
N ALA A 38 -2.90 4.20 -15.63
CA ALA A 38 -3.95 3.21 -15.43
C ALA A 38 -5.24 3.85 -14.88
N PHE A 39 -5.13 4.88 -14.05
CA PHE A 39 -6.28 5.62 -13.53
C PHE A 39 -7.03 6.40 -14.62
N ALA A 40 -6.37 6.73 -15.74
CA ALA A 40 -7.02 7.37 -16.89
C ALA A 40 -7.59 6.33 -17.86
N SER A 41 -6.89 5.21 -18.10
CA SER A 41 -7.29 4.22 -19.10
C SER A 41 -8.33 3.20 -18.62
N ASP A 42 -8.21 2.73 -17.37
CA ASP A 42 -9.16 1.79 -16.75
C ASP A 42 -9.21 2.06 -15.22
N PRO A 43 -9.98 3.09 -14.81
CA PRO A 43 -10.06 3.50 -13.40
C PRO A 43 -10.53 2.36 -12.49
N GLU A 44 -11.47 1.53 -12.94
CA GLU A 44 -11.99 0.41 -12.14
C GLU A 44 -10.91 -0.62 -11.84
N LEU A 45 -10.08 -0.94 -12.84
CA LEU A 45 -8.95 -1.85 -12.68
C LEU A 45 -7.85 -1.25 -11.79
N ALA A 46 -7.52 0.03 -11.99
CA ALA A 46 -6.53 0.73 -11.17
C ALA A 46 -6.98 0.77 -9.69
N TRP A 47 -8.23 1.15 -9.44
CA TRP A 47 -8.78 1.15 -8.08
C TRP A 47 -8.97 -0.26 -7.51
N GLY A 48 -9.27 -1.26 -8.33
CA GLY A 48 -9.29 -2.65 -7.89
C GLY A 48 -7.92 -3.10 -7.40
N PHE A 49 -6.86 -2.78 -8.15
CA PHE A 49 -5.49 -3.09 -7.77
C PHE A 49 -5.04 -2.37 -6.50
N TYR A 50 -5.12 -1.03 -6.46
CA TYR A 50 -4.69 -0.24 -5.30
C TYR A 50 -5.61 -0.42 -4.10
N GLY A 51 -6.92 -0.58 -4.31
CA GLY A 51 -7.91 -0.84 -3.26
C GLY A 51 -7.69 -2.18 -2.59
N HIS A 52 -7.43 -3.24 -3.36
CA HIS A 52 -7.08 -4.55 -2.80
C HIS A 52 -5.82 -4.47 -1.94
N ARG A 53 -4.77 -3.77 -2.41
CA ARG A 53 -3.53 -3.55 -1.66
C ARG A 53 -3.74 -2.80 -0.36
N LEU A 54 -4.51 -1.71 -0.42
CA LEU A 54 -4.85 -0.91 0.75
C LEU A 54 -5.53 -1.77 1.81
N GLN A 55 -6.53 -2.56 1.42
CA GLN A 55 -7.23 -3.45 2.34
C GLN A 55 -6.32 -4.54 2.89
N LEU A 56 -5.52 -5.20 2.04
CA LEU A 56 -4.55 -6.21 2.46
C LEU A 56 -3.58 -5.68 3.53
N TYR A 57 -3.04 -4.48 3.36
CA TYR A 57 -2.15 -3.88 4.35
C TYR A 57 -2.87 -3.44 5.64
N ARG A 58 -4.14 -3.00 5.53
CA ARG A 58 -4.98 -2.72 6.71
C ARG A 58 -5.30 -3.96 7.53
N ASP A 59 -5.45 -5.11 6.88
CA ASP A 59 -5.77 -6.36 7.57
C ASP A 59 -4.51 -7.09 8.09
N THR A 60 -3.36 -6.85 7.47
CA THR A 60 -2.10 -7.51 7.85
C THR A 60 -1.59 -6.98 9.19
N LEU A 61 -1.36 -7.89 10.15
CA LEU A 61 -0.71 -7.57 11.42
C LEU A 61 0.81 -7.41 11.23
N PRO A 62 1.44 -6.39 11.85
CA PRO A 62 2.89 -6.25 11.79
C PRO A 62 3.61 -7.46 12.38
N HIS A 63 4.68 -7.91 11.72
CA HIS A 63 5.55 -8.95 12.27
C HIS A 63 6.13 -8.56 13.64
N ALA A 64 6.31 -9.53 14.55
CA ALA A 64 6.80 -9.30 15.90
C ALA A 64 8.17 -8.56 15.96
N GLY A 65 8.96 -8.63 14.90
CA GLY A 65 10.20 -7.88 14.73
C GLY A 65 10.02 -6.36 14.81
N PHE A 66 8.89 -5.80 14.39
CA PHE A 66 8.62 -4.36 14.55
C PHE A 66 8.58 -3.96 16.02
N ALA A 67 7.87 -4.73 16.86
CA ALA A 67 7.83 -4.48 18.30
C ALA A 67 9.22 -4.61 18.96
N ARG A 68 10.03 -5.57 18.51
CA ARG A 68 11.42 -5.71 18.98
C ARG A 68 12.29 -4.52 18.59
N LEU A 69 12.16 -4.04 17.35
CA LEU A 69 12.87 -2.85 16.88
C LEU A 69 12.45 -1.58 17.64
N LEU A 70 11.15 -1.42 17.91
CA LEU A 70 10.64 -0.31 18.69
C LEU A 70 11.22 -0.33 20.11
N ALA A 71 11.19 -1.49 20.78
CA ALA A 71 11.75 -1.68 22.11
C ALA A 71 13.26 -1.42 22.15
N LEU A 72 14.00 -1.85 21.12
CA LEU A 72 15.43 -1.53 20.98
C LEU A 72 15.65 -0.02 20.85
N GLY A 73 14.85 0.65 20.01
CA GLY A 73 14.94 2.09 19.80
C GLY A 73 14.72 2.89 21.09
N GLN A 74 13.82 2.45 21.97
CA GLN A 74 13.58 3.09 23.27
C GLN A 74 14.78 3.02 24.23
N GLN A 75 15.70 2.08 24.02
CA GLN A 75 16.91 1.93 24.82
C GLN A 75 18.10 2.73 24.28
N LEU A 76 18.00 3.27 23.05
CA LEU A 76 19.07 4.04 22.43
C LEU A 76 19.06 5.50 22.90
N PRO A 77 20.21 6.12 23.21
CA PRO A 77 20.30 7.51 23.66
C PRO A 77 19.67 8.55 22.72
N HIS A 78 19.55 8.22 21.43
CA HIS A 78 19.00 9.09 20.40
C HIS A 78 17.74 8.52 19.74
N GLY A 79 17.18 7.45 20.31
CA GLY A 79 16.07 6.73 19.70
C GLY A 79 16.46 5.96 18.44
N LEU A 80 15.43 5.55 17.70
CA LEU A 80 15.55 4.90 16.40
C LEU A 80 14.92 5.78 15.33
N ARG A 81 15.56 5.89 14.17
CA ARG A 81 14.97 6.45 12.95
C ARG A 81 14.93 5.40 11.87
N VAL A 82 13.81 5.34 11.16
CA VAL A 82 13.53 4.37 10.11
C VAL A 82 13.54 5.10 8.78
N PHE A 83 14.25 4.54 7.81
CA PHE A 83 14.21 4.95 6.42
C PHE A 83 13.75 3.75 5.60
N THR A 84 12.59 3.85 4.94
CA THR A 84 11.93 2.71 4.30
C THR A 84 11.40 3.06 2.92
N SER A 85 11.53 2.10 2.00
CA SER A 85 10.91 2.13 0.67
C SER A 85 9.55 1.43 0.60
N ASN A 86 9.14 0.80 1.71
CA ASN A 86 7.81 0.21 1.84
C ASN A 86 6.73 1.30 1.91
N VAL A 87 5.57 0.99 1.33
CA VAL A 87 4.40 1.88 1.29
C VAL A 87 3.20 1.33 2.09
N ASP A 88 3.45 0.27 2.87
CA ASP A 88 2.43 -0.56 3.53
C ASP A 88 1.88 0.03 4.85
N GLY A 89 2.59 0.98 5.45
CA GLY A 89 2.21 1.60 6.73
C GLY A 89 2.44 0.71 7.96
N GLN A 90 3.22 -0.37 7.84
CA GLN A 90 3.39 -1.33 8.95
C GLN A 90 4.15 -0.76 10.15
N PHE A 91 5.04 0.22 9.95
CA PHE A 91 5.70 0.91 11.05
C PHE A 91 4.71 1.67 11.92
N GLN A 92 3.77 2.42 11.31
CA GLN A 92 2.77 3.19 12.03
C GLN A 92 1.77 2.25 12.74
N LYS A 93 1.40 1.13 12.12
CA LYS A 93 0.59 0.09 12.78
C LYS A 93 1.30 -0.59 13.96
N ALA A 94 2.64 -0.53 13.99
CA ALA A 94 3.46 -1.02 15.09
C ALA A 94 3.89 0.10 16.05
N ASP A 95 3.14 1.19 16.12
CA ASP A 95 3.31 2.32 17.05
C ASP A 95 4.61 3.13 16.89
N PHE A 96 5.28 3.03 15.74
CA PHE A 96 6.37 3.95 15.44
C PHE A 96 5.83 5.37 15.23
N SER A 97 6.48 6.35 15.87
CA SER A 97 6.16 7.76 15.66
C SER A 97 6.41 8.15 14.20
N THR A 98 5.47 8.87 13.59
CA THR A 98 5.61 9.38 12.21
C THR A 98 6.82 10.28 12.05
N ALA A 99 7.25 11.00 13.12
CA ALA A 99 8.46 11.82 13.10
C ALA A 99 9.76 10.99 13.03
N SER A 100 9.69 9.70 13.33
CA SER A 100 10.82 8.77 13.32
C SER A 100 10.92 7.94 12.05
N VAL A 101 9.93 8.00 11.15
CA VAL A 101 9.84 7.17 9.94
C VAL A 101 9.85 8.06 8.70
N CYS A 102 10.78 7.79 7.79
CA CYS A 102 10.86 8.39 6.46
C CYS A 102 10.44 7.36 5.40
N GLU A 103 9.26 7.55 4.81
CA GLU A 103 8.71 6.74 3.74
C GLU A 103 9.05 7.38 2.38
N VAL A 104 10.16 6.97 1.76
CA VAL A 104 10.67 7.68 0.58
C VAL A 104 9.83 7.53 -0.68
N HIS A 105 8.94 6.54 -0.71
CA HIS A 105 7.97 6.34 -1.79
C HIS A 105 6.56 6.78 -1.40
N GLY A 106 6.41 7.46 -0.26
CA GLY A 106 5.11 7.78 0.32
C GLY A 106 4.39 6.55 0.88
N SER A 107 3.06 6.65 1.00
CA SER A 107 2.23 5.64 1.63
C SER A 107 0.90 5.51 0.91
N ILE A 108 0.44 4.27 0.70
CA ILE A 108 -0.84 3.97 0.05
C ILE A 108 -2.06 4.36 0.91
N HIS A 109 -1.83 4.69 2.18
CA HIS A 109 -2.86 5.21 3.09
C HIS A 109 -3.17 6.69 2.86
N HIS A 110 -2.52 7.33 1.89
CA HIS A 110 -2.79 8.70 1.48
C HIS A 110 -3.21 8.76 0.01
N LEU A 111 -4.06 9.74 -0.31
CA LEU A 111 -4.61 9.98 -1.63
C LEU A 111 -4.29 11.41 -2.07
N GLN A 112 -4.21 11.61 -3.39
CA GLN A 112 -3.97 12.90 -4.03
C GLN A 112 -4.73 12.94 -5.36
N CYS A 113 -5.24 14.12 -5.75
CA CYS A 113 -5.82 14.32 -7.09
C CYS A 113 -4.74 14.02 -8.15
N THR A 114 -5.08 13.25 -9.19
CA THR A 114 -4.16 12.91 -10.29
C THR A 114 -3.69 14.13 -11.07
N GLU A 115 -4.58 15.12 -11.25
CA GLU A 115 -4.25 16.43 -11.85
C GLU A 115 -3.59 17.39 -10.86
N ASN A 116 -3.28 16.93 -9.66
CA ASN A 116 -2.76 17.74 -8.55
C ASN A 116 -3.60 19.01 -8.27
N CYS A 117 -4.91 18.91 -8.48
CA CYS A 117 -5.90 19.99 -8.46
C CYS A 117 -5.73 21.01 -7.32
N LYS A 118 -5.37 20.52 -6.12
CA LYS A 118 -5.34 21.29 -4.87
C LYS A 118 -3.96 21.27 -4.20
N GLY A 119 -2.95 20.61 -4.78
CA GLY A 119 -1.63 20.48 -4.15
C GLY A 119 -1.64 19.74 -2.81
N ARG A 120 -2.67 18.94 -2.52
CA ARG A 120 -2.95 18.36 -1.20
C ARG A 120 -2.97 16.84 -1.25
N ILE A 121 -2.40 16.24 -0.20
CA ILE A 121 -2.59 14.84 0.15
C ILE A 121 -3.62 14.73 1.29
N TRP A 122 -4.39 13.65 1.33
CA TRP A 122 -5.37 13.41 2.39
C TRP A 122 -5.47 11.92 2.74
N PRO A 123 -5.91 11.55 3.96
CA PRO A 123 -5.99 10.17 4.36
C PRO A 123 -7.03 9.36 3.56
N ALA A 124 -6.71 8.10 3.32
CA ALA A 124 -7.58 7.12 2.69
C ALA A 124 -8.58 6.49 3.67
N ASP A 125 -8.62 6.89 4.94
CA ASP A 125 -9.40 6.24 6.01
C ASP A 125 -10.89 6.11 5.67
N GLY A 126 -11.48 7.14 5.06
CA GLY A 126 -12.88 7.12 4.60
C GLY A 126 -13.14 6.33 3.32
N PHE A 127 -12.12 5.74 2.70
CA PHE A 127 -12.26 4.90 1.52
C PHE A 127 -12.15 3.43 1.90
N LEU A 128 -13.27 2.71 1.78
CA LEU A 128 -13.39 1.28 2.05
C LEU A 128 -13.62 0.55 0.71
N PRO A 129 -12.55 0.11 0.02
CA PRO A 129 -12.67 -0.50 -1.30
C PRO A 129 -13.34 -1.88 -1.19
N ARG A 130 -14.37 -2.10 -2.01
CA ARG A 130 -14.91 -3.43 -2.28
C ARG A 130 -14.35 -3.87 -3.62
N VAL A 131 -13.54 -4.91 -3.65
CA VAL A 131 -12.86 -5.36 -4.86
C VAL A 131 -13.32 -6.77 -5.21
N ASP A 132 -13.72 -6.98 -6.45
CA ASP A 132 -13.79 -8.33 -7.03
C ASP A 132 -12.37 -8.76 -7.38
N THR A 133 -11.79 -9.64 -6.57
CA THR A 133 -10.41 -10.14 -6.76
C THR A 133 -10.27 -11.04 -7.99
N SER A 134 -11.38 -11.60 -8.49
CA SER A 134 -11.38 -12.47 -9.67
C SER A 134 -11.19 -11.69 -10.98
N SER A 135 -11.64 -10.43 -11.01
CA SER A 135 -11.49 -9.49 -12.12
C SER A 135 -10.56 -8.30 -11.80
N CYS A 136 -10.14 -8.14 -10.54
CA CYS A 136 -9.38 -7.01 -10.01
C CYS A 136 -10.09 -5.67 -10.25
N ARG A 137 -11.41 -5.61 -10.05
CA ARG A 137 -12.23 -4.41 -10.27
C ARG A 137 -12.83 -3.87 -8.98
N LEU A 138 -12.86 -2.54 -8.85
CA LEU A 138 -13.59 -1.87 -7.78
C LEU A 138 -15.11 -2.01 -8.00
N LEU A 139 -15.85 -2.35 -6.94
CA LEU A 139 -17.30 -2.59 -6.92
C LEU A 139 -18.11 -1.49 -6.23
N ASN A 140 -17.45 -0.45 -5.75
CA ASN A 140 -18.07 0.74 -5.17
C ASN A 140 -17.48 2.00 -5.80
N GLU A 141 -18.06 3.15 -5.50
CA GLU A 141 -17.57 4.40 -6.06
C GLU A 141 -16.11 4.64 -5.64
N PRO A 142 -15.24 5.01 -6.58
CA PRO A 142 -13.90 5.45 -6.24
C PRO A 142 -13.99 6.73 -5.42
N LYS A 143 -13.00 6.97 -4.55
CA LYS A 143 -12.94 8.26 -3.85
C LYS A 143 -12.67 9.32 -4.91
N ASN A 144 -13.64 10.22 -5.14
CA ASN A 144 -13.52 11.29 -6.12
C ASN A 144 -12.18 12.02 -5.97
N LEU A 145 -11.41 12.04 -7.05
CA LEU A 145 -10.12 12.71 -7.14
C LEU A 145 -10.25 14.19 -7.52
N SER A 146 -11.46 14.77 -7.46
CA SER A 146 -11.79 16.14 -7.85
C SER A 146 -11.77 17.18 -6.70
#